data_AF-A0AA37GCQ1-F1
#
_entry.id   AF-A0AA37GCQ1-F1
#
_cell.length_a   1.000
_cell.length_b   1.000
_cell.length_c   1.000
_cell.angle_alpha   90.00
_cell.angle_beta   90.00
_cell.angle_gamma   90.00
#
_symmetry.space_group_name_H-M   'P 1'
#
loop_
_entity.id
_entity.type
_entity.pdbx_description
1 polymer ?
#
loop_
_entity_poly.entity_id
_entity_poly.type
_entity_poly.pdbx_seq_one_letter_code
_entity_poly.pdbx_strand_id
1 'polypeptide(L)'
;MEACPRALQEVQQLKIDIYVYQDSPWGILGTESRLPPKALTAMFAKVLGSMKNLKKLNYMVRGTDENAAIAKAFIDSRTELSGVEQLTINMAAPMLIDLCPSVTCLVAKRDILWQDYELKVDEVWMKAAGQLKGLKKLHLGDVVWKDGMVDLILKETPNIEELGVGSSRRVSRYPASDERGKMLRDLVGALTALQNLKLLHLPWSSELELGFDGGPECGNSYFGEGGEQYRLYVQSRGIAATELAGKIVQEVFPRLKGVYIGGHYGNFTTGADGEGVVTWEWTGRFDD
;
A
#
# COMPACT_ATOMS: atom_id res chain seq x y z
N MET A 1 -9.15 29.50 -17.95
CA MET A 1 -8.73 28.08 -17.96
C MET A 1 -9.32 27.38 -19.19
N GLU A 2 -9.02 27.91 -20.37
CA GLU A 2 -9.48 27.38 -21.66
C GLU A 2 -8.33 26.69 -22.42
N ALA A 3 -7.14 26.60 -21.83
CA ALA A 3 -5.91 26.30 -22.56
C ALA A 3 -5.74 24.83 -22.98
N CYS A 4 -6.52 23.88 -22.43
CA CYS A 4 -6.47 22.48 -22.89
C CYS A 4 -7.77 21.71 -22.60
N PRO A 5 -8.84 21.89 -23.42
CA PRO A 5 -10.10 21.18 -23.24
C PRO A 5 -9.93 19.66 -23.30
N ARG A 6 -9.03 19.17 -24.17
CA ARG A 6 -8.70 17.75 -24.27
C ARG A 6 -8.12 17.17 -22.98
N ALA A 7 -7.22 17.87 -22.29
CA ALA A 7 -6.70 17.39 -21.01
C ALA A 7 -7.79 17.30 -19.93
N LEU A 8 -8.77 18.22 -19.93
CA LEU A 8 -9.89 18.14 -18.99
C LEU A 8 -10.88 17.02 -19.34
N GLN A 9 -11.02 16.70 -20.62
CA GLN A 9 -11.98 15.70 -21.10
C GLN A 9 -11.39 14.30 -21.19
N GLU A 10 -10.11 14.11 -21.50
CA GLU A 10 -9.55 12.80 -21.84
C GLU A 10 -8.72 12.19 -20.71
N VAL A 11 -8.27 12.98 -19.73
CA VAL A 11 -7.42 12.46 -18.65
C VAL A 11 -8.19 11.48 -17.77
N GLN A 12 -7.72 10.23 -17.76
CA GLN A 12 -8.24 9.16 -16.91
C GLN A 12 -7.38 8.90 -15.67
N GLN A 13 -6.11 9.32 -15.70
CA GLN A 13 -5.16 9.09 -14.63
C GLN A 13 -4.34 10.35 -14.39
N LEU A 14 -4.20 10.75 -13.13
CA LEU A 14 -3.41 11.91 -12.73
C LEU A 14 -2.54 11.54 -11.54
N LYS A 15 -1.24 11.87 -11.63
CA LYS A 15 -0.30 11.80 -10.51
C LYS A 15 0.11 13.22 -10.13
N ILE A 16 0.07 13.49 -8.83
CA ILE A 16 0.41 14.75 -8.19
C ILE A 16 1.38 14.40 -7.07
N ASP A 17 2.62 14.84 -7.19
CA ASP A 17 3.69 14.55 -6.24
C ASP A 17 4.40 15.87 -5.97
N ILE A 18 4.11 16.45 -4.80
CA ILE A 18 4.63 17.76 -4.42
C ILE A 18 5.44 17.56 -3.16
N TYR A 19 6.73 17.83 -3.30
CA TYR A 19 7.63 17.96 -2.16
C TYR A 19 7.46 19.35 -1.56
N VAL A 20 7.04 19.40 -0.30
CA VAL A 20 6.96 20.64 0.47
C VAL A 20 8.23 20.70 1.30
N TYR A 21 9.09 21.67 1.01
CA TYR A 21 10.27 21.90 1.83
C TYR A 21 9.83 22.32 3.24
N GLN A 22 10.13 21.50 4.24
CA GLN A 22 10.17 21.93 5.62
C GLN A 22 11.54 22.54 5.89
N ASP A 23 11.61 23.52 6.79
CA ASP A 23 12.82 24.27 7.13
C ASP A 23 14.04 23.36 7.14
N SER A 24 14.85 23.50 6.10
CA SER A 24 16.09 22.74 5.98
C SER A 24 16.97 23.12 7.17
N PRO A 25 17.58 22.16 7.89
CA PRO A 25 18.59 22.48 8.89
C PRO A 25 19.80 23.22 8.29
N TRP A 26 19.90 23.26 6.95
CA TRP A 26 20.90 24.01 6.20
C TRP A 26 20.47 25.44 5.83
N GLY A 27 19.26 25.89 6.17
CA GLY A 27 18.87 27.31 6.15
C GLY A 27 18.77 28.01 4.79
N ILE A 28 18.94 27.31 3.65
CA ILE A 28 19.10 27.96 2.33
C ILE A 28 17.76 28.39 1.66
N LEU A 29 16.59 28.01 2.19
CA LEU A 29 15.29 28.22 1.51
C LEU A 29 14.27 29.09 2.28
N GLY A 30 14.72 29.93 3.22
CA GLY A 30 13.86 30.68 4.16
C GLY A 30 12.97 31.80 3.60
N THR A 31 12.67 31.85 2.30
CA THR A 31 11.88 32.95 1.69
C THR A 31 10.63 32.53 0.93
N GLU A 32 10.40 31.24 0.68
CA GLU A 32 9.18 30.79 -0.01
C GLU A 32 8.04 30.52 0.99
N SER A 33 6.86 31.08 0.72
CA SER A 33 5.65 30.78 1.49
C SER A 33 5.36 29.29 1.41
N ARG A 34 5.38 28.62 2.56
CA ARG A 34 5.08 27.18 2.66
C ARG A 34 3.68 26.83 2.14
N LEU A 35 2.71 27.71 2.41
CA LEU A 35 1.33 27.51 1.97
C LEU A 35 1.14 27.95 0.51
N PRO A 36 0.40 27.16 -0.29
CA PRO A 36 0.05 27.56 -1.65
C PRO A 36 -0.86 28.80 -1.63
N PRO A 37 -0.72 29.73 -2.59
CA PRO A 37 -1.63 30.87 -2.71
C PRO A 37 -3.09 30.44 -2.83
N LYS A 38 -4.03 31.15 -2.19
CA LYS A 38 -5.48 30.81 -2.25
C LYS A 38 -6.02 30.71 -3.68
N ALA A 39 -5.54 31.56 -4.58
CA ALA A 39 -5.92 31.50 -5.99
C ALA A 39 -5.48 30.18 -6.66
N LEU A 40 -4.32 29.64 -6.25
CA LEU A 40 -3.80 28.38 -6.75
C LEU A 40 -4.63 27.19 -6.24
N THR A 41 -4.97 27.15 -4.95
CA THR A 41 -5.81 26.05 -4.40
C THR A 41 -7.22 26.07 -4.98
N ALA A 42 -7.81 27.25 -5.16
CA ALA A 42 -9.12 27.40 -5.82
C ALA A 42 -9.08 26.98 -7.29
N MET A 43 -8.02 27.38 -8.02
CA MET A 43 -7.80 26.92 -9.40
C MET A 43 -7.65 25.40 -9.46
N PHE A 44 -6.87 24.83 -8.55
CA PHE A 44 -6.62 23.39 -8.48
C PHE A 44 -7.92 22.60 -8.26
N ALA A 45 -8.73 23.00 -7.28
CA ALA A 45 -10.05 22.39 -7.05
C ALA A 45 -10.95 22.46 -8.29
N LYS A 46 -10.99 23.63 -8.95
CA LYS A 46 -11.76 23.81 -10.18
C LYS A 46 -11.27 22.93 -11.33
N VAL A 47 -9.95 22.81 -11.53
CA VAL A 47 -9.36 21.97 -12.59
C VAL A 47 -9.72 20.51 -12.35
N LEU A 48 -9.44 19.97 -11.16
CA LEU A 48 -9.70 18.57 -10.86
C LEU A 48 -11.20 18.26 -10.92
N GLY A 49 -12.06 19.14 -10.39
CA GLY A 49 -13.52 18.99 -10.47
C GLY A 49 -14.08 19.02 -11.90
N SER A 50 -13.34 19.58 -12.85
CA SER A 50 -13.70 19.62 -14.27
C SER A 50 -13.27 18.36 -15.02
N MET A 51 -12.39 17.53 -14.46
CA MET A 51 -11.91 16.29 -15.08
C MET A 51 -12.91 15.14 -14.93
N LYS A 52 -13.99 15.16 -15.71
CA LYS A 52 -15.10 14.20 -15.57
C LYS A 52 -14.74 12.74 -15.86
N ASN A 53 -13.66 12.51 -16.60
CA ASN A 53 -13.18 11.17 -16.95
C ASN A 53 -12.03 10.68 -16.06
N LEU A 54 -11.63 11.45 -15.04
CA LEU A 54 -10.58 11.05 -14.11
C LEU A 54 -11.04 9.85 -13.28
N LYS A 55 -10.37 8.70 -13.47
CA LYS A 55 -10.64 7.43 -12.76
C LYS A 55 -9.60 7.11 -11.70
N LYS A 56 -8.34 7.48 -11.93
CA LYS A 56 -7.24 7.20 -11.00
C LYS A 56 -6.56 8.49 -10.58
N LEU A 57 -6.50 8.72 -9.27
CA LEU A 57 -5.79 9.85 -8.70
C LEU A 57 -4.69 9.34 -7.77
N ASN A 58 -3.45 9.75 -8.03
CA ASN A 58 -2.33 9.56 -7.13
C ASN A 58 -1.93 10.93 -6.58
N TYR A 59 -2.14 11.13 -5.28
CA TYR A 59 -1.98 12.40 -4.59
C TYR A 59 -0.97 12.27 -3.44
N MET A 60 0.20 12.89 -3.63
CA MET A 60 1.37 12.82 -2.76
C MET A 60 1.89 14.22 -2.42
N VAL A 61 1.02 15.05 -1.84
CA VAL A 61 1.44 16.30 -1.21
C VAL A 61 1.83 16.00 0.23
N ARG A 62 3.08 16.28 0.58
CA ARG A 62 3.69 15.84 1.86
C ARG A 62 3.38 16.73 3.07
N GLY A 63 2.87 17.94 2.85
CA GLY A 63 2.64 18.92 3.91
C GLY A 63 1.20 18.90 4.47
N THR A 64 1.06 18.79 5.80
CA THR A 64 -0.24 18.70 6.48
C THR A 64 -1.09 19.98 6.30
N ASP A 65 -0.50 21.15 6.49
CA ASP A 65 -1.23 22.41 6.37
C ASP A 65 -1.53 22.77 4.91
N GLU A 66 -0.66 22.36 4.00
CA GLU A 66 -0.86 22.46 2.55
C GLU A 66 -2.05 21.61 2.13
N ASN A 67 -2.14 20.37 2.64
CA ASN A 67 -3.29 19.50 2.44
C ASN A 67 -4.58 20.10 3.01
N ALA A 68 -4.52 20.70 4.20
CA ALA A 68 -5.67 21.38 4.79
C ALA A 68 -6.13 22.58 3.94
N ALA A 69 -5.19 23.39 3.42
CA ALA A 69 -5.50 24.53 2.55
C ALA A 69 -6.11 24.08 1.20
N ILE A 70 -5.62 22.98 0.64
CA ILE A 70 -6.15 22.38 -0.59
C ILE A 70 -7.56 21.83 -0.34
N ALA A 71 -7.75 21.04 0.71
CA ALA A 71 -9.05 20.46 1.04
C ALA A 71 -10.11 21.53 1.31
N LYS A 72 -9.74 22.61 2.01
CA LYS A 72 -10.63 23.75 2.22
C LYS A 72 -11.12 24.34 0.89
N ALA A 73 -10.27 24.43 -0.12
CA ALA A 73 -10.68 24.94 -1.43
C ALA A 73 -11.73 24.04 -2.09
N PHE A 74 -11.60 22.71 -2.00
CA PHE A 74 -12.61 21.77 -2.49
C PHE A 74 -13.94 21.87 -1.73
N ILE A 75 -13.88 22.00 -0.40
CA ILE A 75 -15.07 22.16 0.45
C ILE A 75 -15.79 23.47 0.10
N ASP A 76 -15.06 24.59 0.04
CA ASP A 76 -15.60 25.91 -0.26
C ASP A 76 -16.23 25.95 -1.67
N SER A 77 -15.65 25.23 -2.64
CA SER A 77 -16.18 25.11 -4.00
C SER A 77 -17.20 23.99 -4.18
N ARG A 78 -17.54 23.25 -3.12
CA ARG A 78 -18.41 22.05 -3.14
C ARG A 78 -18.04 21.08 -4.26
N THR A 79 -16.74 20.91 -4.48
CA THR A 79 -16.21 20.10 -5.57
C THR A 79 -15.93 18.69 -5.08
N GLU A 80 -16.62 17.74 -5.66
CA GLU A 80 -16.38 16.32 -5.48
C GLU A 80 -15.69 15.72 -6.71
N LEU A 81 -14.90 14.69 -6.47
CA LEU A 81 -14.20 13.89 -7.47
C LEU A 81 -14.89 12.54 -7.65
N SER A 82 -16.19 12.57 -7.91
CA SER A 82 -17.06 11.37 -8.02
C SER A 82 -16.72 10.44 -9.18
N GLY A 83 -15.85 10.84 -10.11
CA GLY A 83 -15.31 9.97 -11.16
C GLY A 83 -14.20 9.03 -10.68
N VAL A 84 -13.52 9.37 -9.57
CA VAL A 84 -12.33 8.66 -9.09
C VAL A 84 -12.72 7.34 -8.46
N GLU A 85 -12.22 6.25 -9.04
CA GLU A 85 -12.44 4.87 -8.60
C GLU A 85 -11.24 4.31 -7.83
N GLN A 86 -10.02 4.77 -8.18
CA GLN A 86 -8.78 4.41 -7.51
C GLN A 86 -8.09 5.66 -6.97
N LEU A 87 -7.90 5.72 -5.65
CA LEU A 87 -7.21 6.81 -4.96
C LEU A 87 -5.93 6.27 -4.30
N THR A 88 -4.77 6.79 -4.70
CA THR A 88 -3.52 6.65 -3.95
C THR A 88 -3.27 7.95 -3.22
N ILE A 89 -3.10 7.89 -1.90
CA ILE A 89 -3.05 9.10 -1.09
C ILE A 89 -2.09 8.98 0.08
N ASN A 90 -1.39 10.07 0.38
CA ASN A 90 -0.60 10.20 1.59
C ASN A 90 -1.50 10.14 2.83
N MET A 91 -1.07 9.41 3.87
CA MET A 91 -1.77 9.36 5.15
C MET A 91 -1.95 10.73 5.84
N ALA A 92 -1.15 11.73 5.48
CA ALA A 92 -1.29 13.11 5.95
C ALA A 92 -2.45 13.91 5.29
N ALA A 93 -3.18 13.31 4.34
CA ALA A 93 -4.28 13.97 3.60
C ALA A 93 -5.63 13.25 3.71
N PRO A 94 -6.07 12.79 4.91
CA PRO A 94 -7.26 11.94 5.03
C PRO A 94 -8.54 12.65 4.52
N MET A 95 -8.63 13.97 4.61
CA MET A 95 -9.81 14.73 4.20
C MET A 95 -10.11 14.70 2.69
N LEU A 96 -9.14 14.31 1.85
CA LEU A 96 -9.41 14.17 0.41
C LEU A 96 -10.10 12.84 0.08
N ILE A 97 -10.14 11.89 1.01
CA ILE A 97 -10.91 10.64 0.86
C ILE A 97 -12.40 10.99 0.74
N ASP A 98 -12.90 11.88 1.61
CA ASP A 98 -14.29 12.31 1.64
C ASP A 98 -14.74 13.00 0.34
N LEU A 99 -13.79 13.56 -0.42
CA LEU A 99 -14.05 14.19 -1.71
C LEU A 99 -14.19 13.18 -2.86
N CYS A 100 -13.87 11.91 -2.64
CA CYS A 100 -13.84 10.87 -3.67
C CYS A 100 -14.85 9.74 -3.34
N PRO A 101 -16.17 9.99 -3.40
CA PRO A 101 -17.18 9.06 -2.89
C PRO A 101 -17.29 7.74 -3.68
N SER A 102 -16.77 7.70 -4.91
CA SER A 102 -16.82 6.51 -5.79
C SER A 102 -15.60 5.60 -5.68
N VAL A 103 -14.70 5.86 -4.73
CA VAL A 103 -13.48 5.06 -4.56
C VAL A 103 -13.84 3.64 -4.18
N THR A 104 -13.33 2.70 -4.97
CA THR A 104 -13.41 1.25 -4.73
C THR A 104 -12.05 0.65 -4.39
N CYS A 105 -10.97 1.35 -4.74
CA CYS A 105 -9.59 0.97 -4.43
C CYS A 105 -8.84 2.14 -3.79
N LEU A 106 -8.44 1.97 -2.54
CA LEU A 106 -7.70 2.96 -1.77
C LEU A 106 -6.29 2.43 -1.47
N VAL A 107 -5.27 3.22 -1.81
CA VAL A 107 -3.86 2.90 -1.57
C VAL A 107 -3.29 3.96 -0.64
N ALA A 108 -2.90 3.55 0.55
CA ALA A 108 -2.18 4.41 1.48
C ALA A 108 -0.70 4.50 1.06
N LYS A 109 -0.18 5.72 1.10
CA LYS A 109 1.25 5.97 0.98
C LYS A 109 1.73 6.69 2.23
N ARG A 110 2.92 6.32 2.68
CA ARG A 110 3.58 6.99 3.81
C ARG A 110 4.83 7.67 3.30
N ASP A 111 5.05 8.92 3.70
CA ASP A 111 6.34 9.55 3.48
C ASP A 111 7.35 9.00 4.50
N ILE A 112 8.37 8.31 3.99
CA ILE A 112 9.29 7.48 4.78
C ILE A 112 10.38 8.34 5.44
N LEU A 113 10.62 9.54 4.89
CA LEU A 113 11.82 10.32 5.22
C LEU A 113 11.67 11.26 6.42
N TRP A 114 10.46 11.60 6.87
CA TRP A 114 10.32 12.80 7.71
C TRP A 114 9.24 12.80 8.80
N GLN A 115 8.66 11.68 9.21
CA GLN A 115 7.75 11.72 10.38
C GLN A 115 7.62 10.41 11.19
N ASP A 116 7.98 10.51 12.46
CA ASP A 116 7.39 9.75 13.56
C ASP A 116 5.94 10.19 13.76
N TYR A 117 5.02 9.71 12.91
CA TYR A 117 3.60 9.96 13.11
C TYR A 117 3.02 9.02 14.18
N GLU A 118 2.39 9.66 15.17
CA GLU A 118 1.57 9.04 16.22
C GLU A 118 0.46 8.16 15.60
N LEU A 119 0.06 7.11 16.33
CA LEU A 119 -1.08 6.22 15.99
C LEU A 119 -2.36 6.97 15.57
N LYS A 120 -2.55 8.21 16.05
CA LYS A 120 -3.72 9.05 15.72
C LYS A 120 -3.89 9.32 14.22
N VAL A 121 -2.81 9.42 13.45
CA VAL A 121 -2.92 9.67 11.99
C VAL A 121 -3.50 8.44 11.29
N ASP A 122 -3.07 7.25 11.71
CA ASP A 122 -3.56 5.98 11.17
C ASP A 122 -5.06 5.82 11.47
N GLU A 123 -5.49 6.14 12.69
CA GLU A 123 -6.91 6.09 13.09
C GLU A 123 -7.79 7.05 12.28
N VAL A 124 -7.37 8.32 12.13
CA VAL A 124 -8.15 9.32 11.37
C VAL A 124 -8.26 8.90 9.90
N TRP A 125 -7.17 8.41 9.32
CA TRP A 125 -7.17 7.96 7.93
C TRP A 125 -8.03 6.72 7.73
N MET A 126 -7.92 5.72 8.62
CA MET A 126 -8.73 4.50 8.56
C MET A 126 -10.21 4.79 8.75
N LYS A 127 -10.56 5.72 9.64
CA LYS A 127 -11.95 6.16 9.82
C LYS A 127 -12.51 6.83 8.56
N ALA A 128 -11.71 7.64 7.86
CA ALA A 128 -12.12 8.23 6.59
C ALA A 128 -12.29 7.14 5.51
N ALA A 129 -11.37 6.18 5.43
CA ALA A 129 -11.49 5.03 4.54
C ALA A 129 -12.77 4.21 4.81
N GLY A 130 -13.13 4.01 6.09
CA GLY A 130 -14.33 3.28 6.49
C GLY A 130 -15.66 3.95 6.11
N GLN A 131 -15.65 5.24 5.78
CA GLN A 131 -16.84 5.94 5.30
C GLN A 131 -17.15 5.68 3.82
N LEU A 132 -16.19 5.12 3.06
CA LEU A 132 -16.37 4.77 1.65
C LEU A 132 -17.25 3.52 1.51
N LYS A 133 -18.53 3.73 1.23
CA LYS A 133 -19.52 2.63 1.07
C LYS A 133 -19.16 1.61 -0.02
N GLY A 134 -18.39 2.02 -1.03
CA GLY A 134 -18.00 1.19 -2.17
C GLY A 134 -16.60 0.58 -2.05
N LEU A 135 -15.88 0.79 -0.95
CA LEU A 135 -14.50 0.35 -0.82
C LEU A 135 -14.39 -1.18 -0.84
N LYS A 136 -13.62 -1.70 -1.80
CA LYS A 136 -13.37 -3.13 -1.98
C LYS A 136 -11.90 -3.50 -1.79
N LYS A 137 -11.00 -2.60 -2.14
CA LYS A 137 -9.55 -2.83 -2.08
C LYS A 137 -8.89 -1.80 -1.19
N LEU A 138 -8.12 -2.27 -0.22
CA LEU A 138 -7.36 -1.42 0.69
C LEU A 138 -5.90 -1.86 0.66
N HIS A 139 -4.99 -1.03 0.18
CA HIS A 139 -3.57 -1.34 0.12
C HIS A 139 -2.77 -0.46 1.07
N LEU A 140 -2.19 -1.08 2.10
CA LEU A 140 -1.36 -0.45 3.12
C LEU A 140 0.12 -0.86 2.99
N GLY A 141 0.54 -1.33 1.81
CA GLY A 141 1.89 -1.88 1.57
C GLY A 141 3.04 -0.92 1.92
N ASP A 142 2.84 0.37 1.74
CA ASP A 142 3.82 1.42 2.08
C ASP A 142 3.68 1.92 3.53
N VAL A 143 2.74 1.37 4.31
CA VAL A 143 2.50 1.73 5.70
C VAL A 143 3.21 0.73 6.61
N VAL A 144 4.05 1.23 7.52
CA VAL A 144 4.67 0.36 8.54
C VAL A 144 3.56 -0.26 9.38
N TRP A 145 3.53 -1.60 9.41
CA TRP A 145 2.54 -2.34 10.18
C TRP A 145 2.82 -2.21 11.68
N LYS A 146 1.79 -1.83 12.45
CA LYS A 146 1.86 -1.60 13.91
C LYS A 146 0.83 -2.46 14.64
N ASP A 147 1.04 -2.62 15.94
CA ASP A 147 0.08 -3.24 16.85
C ASP A 147 -1.28 -2.48 16.77
N GLY A 148 -2.39 -3.22 16.72
CA GLY A 148 -3.76 -2.67 16.62
C GLY A 148 -4.25 -2.34 15.20
N MET A 149 -3.40 -2.39 14.16
CA MET A 149 -3.86 -2.14 12.78
C MET A 149 -4.90 -3.15 12.29
N VAL A 150 -4.77 -4.43 12.70
CA VAL A 150 -5.77 -5.46 12.38
C VAL A 150 -7.13 -5.07 12.97
N ASP A 151 -7.18 -4.67 14.24
CA ASP A 151 -8.42 -4.27 14.90
C ASP A 151 -9.06 -3.06 14.23
N LEU A 152 -8.25 -2.08 13.80
CA LEU A 152 -8.71 -0.93 13.03
C LEU A 152 -9.32 -1.35 11.68
N ILE A 153 -8.70 -2.28 10.96
CA ILE A 153 -9.22 -2.78 9.68
C ILE A 153 -10.52 -3.54 9.88
N LEU A 154 -10.60 -4.40 10.89
CA LEU A 154 -11.81 -5.15 11.23
C LEU A 154 -12.96 -4.21 11.61
N LYS A 155 -12.65 -3.11 12.29
CA LYS A 155 -13.63 -2.13 12.74
C LYS A 155 -14.11 -1.20 11.61
N GLU A 156 -13.18 -0.59 10.89
CA GLU A 156 -13.49 0.51 9.97
C GLU A 156 -13.76 0.00 8.54
N THR A 157 -13.14 -1.11 8.12
CA THR A 157 -13.24 -1.63 6.75
C THR A 157 -13.54 -3.14 6.69
N PRO A 158 -14.58 -3.64 7.38
CA PRO A 158 -14.84 -5.09 7.52
C PRO A 158 -15.20 -5.81 6.21
N ASN A 159 -15.65 -5.07 5.20
CA ASN A 159 -16.23 -5.62 3.97
C ASN A 159 -15.25 -5.70 2.79
N ILE A 160 -13.97 -5.39 2.99
CA ILE A 160 -12.96 -5.41 1.92
C ILE A 160 -12.79 -6.81 1.32
N GLU A 161 -12.54 -6.82 0.01
CA GLU A 161 -12.30 -8.02 -0.79
C GLU A 161 -10.81 -8.25 -1.08
N GLU A 162 -10.00 -7.19 -1.01
CA GLU A 162 -8.55 -7.23 -1.27
C GLU A 162 -7.83 -6.33 -0.25
N LEU A 163 -6.85 -6.90 0.45
CA LEU A 163 -6.08 -6.21 1.48
C LEU A 163 -4.59 -6.30 1.16
N GLY A 164 -3.90 -5.17 1.13
CA GLY A 164 -2.45 -5.12 1.16
C GLY A 164 -1.93 -4.73 2.53
N VAL A 165 -1.02 -5.53 3.06
CA VAL A 165 -0.35 -5.38 4.34
C VAL A 165 1.06 -4.85 4.10
N GLY A 166 1.46 -3.83 4.84
CA GLY A 166 2.83 -3.32 4.80
C GLY A 166 3.77 -4.09 5.73
N SER A 167 5.05 -3.74 5.66
CA SER A 167 6.09 -4.37 6.45
C SER A 167 6.07 -3.96 7.92
N SER A 168 6.33 -4.90 8.82
CA SER A 168 6.59 -4.61 10.24
C SER A 168 8.08 -4.30 10.43
N ARG A 169 8.41 -3.16 11.04
CA ARG A 169 9.82 -2.82 11.36
C ARG A 169 10.43 -3.68 12.47
N ARG A 170 9.64 -4.54 13.12
CA ARG A 170 10.06 -5.38 14.26
C ARG A 170 10.43 -6.81 13.87
N VAL A 171 10.47 -7.13 12.59
CA VAL A 171 10.67 -8.50 12.09
C VAL A 171 12.11 -8.95 12.38
N SER A 172 12.25 -10.04 13.13
CA SER A 172 13.53 -10.74 13.25
C SER A 172 13.82 -11.51 11.97
N ARG A 173 14.87 -11.15 11.24
CA ARG A 173 15.22 -11.85 9.99
C ARG A 173 15.61 -13.33 10.21
N TYR A 174 15.96 -13.69 11.46
CA TYR A 174 16.41 -15.02 11.86
C TYR A 174 15.71 -15.49 13.14
N PRO A 175 14.41 -15.85 13.07
CA PRO A 175 13.70 -16.38 14.23
C PRO A 175 14.24 -17.76 14.61
N ALA A 176 14.02 -18.16 15.87
CA ALA A 176 14.23 -19.54 16.29
C ALA A 176 13.38 -20.50 15.41
N SER A 177 13.80 -21.75 15.27
CA SER A 177 13.16 -22.69 14.34
C SER A 177 11.68 -22.93 14.64
N ASP A 178 11.31 -22.90 15.92
CA ASP A 178 9.95 -23.04 16.46
C ASP A 178 9.12 -21.75 16.35
N GLU A 179 9.76 -20.61 16.12
CA GLU A 179 9.11 -19.31 15.92
C GLU A 179 8.96 -18.93 14.44
N ARG A 180 9.53 -19.71 13.52
CA ARG A 180 9.51 -19.43 12.08
C ARG A 180 8.07 -19.32 11.55
N GLY A 181 7.75 -18.17 10.97
CA GLY A 181 6.43 -17.89 10.43
C GLY A 181 5.33 -17.66 11.48
N LYS A 182 5.65 -17.62 12.78
CA LYS A 182 4.68 -17.37 13.85
C LYS A 182 3.96 -16.03 13.66
N MET A 183 4.70 -14.95 13.38
CA MET A 183 4.11 -13.63 13.09
C MET A 183 3.13 -13.69 11.92
N LEU A 184 3.49 -14.39 10.84
CA LEU A 184 2.62 -14.56 9.68
C LEU A 184 1.34 -15.34 10.03
N ARG A 185 1.46 -16.43 10.79
CA ARG A 185 0.30 -17.22 11.26
C ARG A 185 -0.63 -16.37 12.13
N ASP A 186 -0.08 -15.60 13.07
CA ASP A 186 -0.86 -14.75 13.97
C ASP A 186 -1.59 -13.64 13.19
N LEU A 187 -0.88 -12.96 12.28
CA LEU A 187 -1.45 -11.93 11.41
C LEU A 187 -2.57 -12.49 10.53
N VAL A 188 -2.31 -13.56 9.79
CA VAL A 188 -3.28 -14.17 8.87
C VAL A 188 -4.46 -14.73 9.64
N GLY A 189 -4.21 -15.34 10.80
CA GLY A 189 -5.24 -15.87 11.71
C GLY A 189 -6.23 -14.80 12.13
N ALA A 190 -5.74 -13.62 12.52
CA ALA A 190 -6.61 -12.50 12.87
C ALA A 190 -7.39 -11.96 11.66
N LEU A 191 -6.78 -11.92 10.47
CA LEU A 191 -7.43 -11.47 9.24
C LEU A 191 -8.54 -12.42 8.74
N THR A 192 -8.60 -13.67 9.22
CA THR A 192 -9.69 -14.61 8.87
C THR A 192 -11.09 -14.10 9.25
N ALA A 193 -11.17 -13.13 10.17
CA ALA A 193 -12.42 -12.47 10.54
C ALA A 193 -13.04 -11.63 9.40
N LEU A 194 -12.24 -11.20 8.40
CA LEU A 194 -12.72 -10.51 7.21
C LEU A 194 -13.40 -11.49 6.24
N GLN A 195 -14.73 -11.62 6.37
CA GLN A 195 -15.50 -12.65 5.65
C GLN A 195 -15.49 -12.50 4.12
N ASN A 196 -15.29 -11.28 3.62
CA ASN A 196 -15.30 -11.00 2.18
C ASN A 196 -13.91 -11.00 1.54
N LEU A 197 -12.86 -11.15 2.34
CA LEU A 197 -11.48 -11.07 1.85
C LEU A 197 -11.18 -12.26 0.93
N LYS A 198 -10.77 -11.95 -0.30
CA LYS A 198 -10.46 -12.93 -1.35
C LYS A 198 -8.98 -12.92 -1.71
N LEU A 199 -8.32 -11.78 -1.59
CA LEU A 199 -6.92 -11.60 -1.96
C LEU A 199 -6.18 -10.86 -0.86
N LEU A 200 -5.03 -11.40 -0.47
CA LEU A 200 -4.13 -10.81 0.51
C LEU A 200 -2.80 -10.47 -0.17
N HIS A 201 -2.30 -9.26 0.00
CA HIS A 201 -0.96 -8.87 -0.42
C HIS A 201 -0.10 -8.71 0.82
N LEU A 202 0.96 -9.48 0.89
CA LEU A 202 1.96 -9.46 1.94
C LEU A 202 3.23 -8.77 1.43
N PRO A 203 4.06 -8.24 2.34
CA PRO A 203 5.39 -7.73 2.00
C PRO A 203 6.30 -8.85 1.46
N TRP A 204 7.55 -8.51 1.17
CA TRP A 204 8.53 -9.49 0.66
C TRP A 204 8.73 -10.62 1.67
N SER A 205 9.08 -11.82 1.20
CA SER A 205 9.29 -12.97 2.10
C SER A 205 10.40 -12.75 3.14
N SER A 206 11.35 -11.85 2.84
CA SER A 206 12.38 -11.36 3.78
C SER A 206 11.85 -10.55 4.96
N GLU A 207 10.60 -10.11 4.88
CA GLU A 207 9.90 -9.27 5.86
C GLU A 207 8.82 -10.06 6.62
N LEU A 208 8.78 -11.38 6.44
CA LEU A 208 7.74 -12.26 7.00
C LEU A 208 8.24 -13.23 8.08
N GLU A 209 9.47 -13.05 8.58
CA GLU A 209 10.02 -13.88 9.67
C GLU A 209 10.12 -15.37 9.28
N LEU A 210 10.60 -15.63 8.07
CA LEU A 210 10.67 -16.99 7.47
C LEU A 210 12.08 -17.58 7.45
N GLY A 211 13.05 -16.90 8.09
CA GLY A 211 14.45 -17.31 8.06
C GLY A 211 15.15 -17.01 6.73
N PHE A 212 14.68 -15.98 6.02
CA PHE A 212 15.32 -15.42 4.83
C PHE A 212 15.39 -13.91 5.01
N ASP A 213 16.53 -13.30 4.66
CA ASP A 213 16.80 -11.88 4.91
C ASP A 213 16.78 -11.02 3.65
N GLY A 214 16.51 -11.63 2.48
CA GLY A 214 16.51 -10.96 1.17
C GLY A 214 17.86 -11.00 0.46
N GLY A 215 18.93 -11.45 1.14
CA GLY A 215 20.30 -11.27 0.68
C GLY A 215 20.74 -9.79 0.69
N PRO A 216 21.90 -9.48 0.10
CA PRO A 216 22.40 -8.11 0.05
C PRO A 216 21.52 -7.18 -0.78
N GLU A 217 21.22 -6.02 -0.21
CA GLU A 217 20.42 -4.96 -0.85
C GLU A 217 21.16 -4.28 -2.01
N CYS A 218 22.51 -4.29 -1.98
CA CYS A 218 23.35 -3.69 -3.01
C CYS A 218 23.91 -4.75 -3.97
N GLY A 219 23.78 -4.48 -5.27
CA GLY A 219 24.20 -5.41 -6.33
C GLY A 219 25.68 -5.78 -6.33
N ASN A 220 26.54 -4.96 -5.73
CA ASN A 220 28.00 -5.16 -5.66
C ASN A 220 28.40 -6.53 -5.09
N SER A 221 27.60 -7.09 -4.19
CA SER A 221 27.84 -8.41 -3.57
C SER A 221 27.68 -9.59 -4.54
N TYR A 222 27.10 -9.38 -5.72
CA TYR A 222 26.92 -10.40 -6.75
C TYR A 222 27.95 -10.30 -7.89
N PHE A 223 28.89 -9.36 -7.82
CA PHE A 223 29.96 -9.23 -8.81
C PHE A 223 31.25 -9.90 -8.31
N GLY A 224 32.02 -10.43 -9.26
CA GLY A 224 33.29 -11.10 -8.99
C GLY A 224 33.18 -12.62 -8.92
N GLU A 225 34.29 -13.26 -8.55
CA GLU A 225 34.36 -14.72 -8.41
C GLU A 225 33.36 -15.20 -7.35
N GLY A 226 32.49 -16.16 -7.69
CA GLY A 226 31.45 -16.67 -6.79
C GLY A 226 30.16 -15.86 -6.75
N GLY A 227 30.14 -14.64 -7.32
CA GLY A 227 29.01 -13.71 -7.21
C GLY A 227 27.73 -14.22 -7.87
N GLU A 228 27.84 -14.85 -9.05
CA GLU A 228 26.70 -15.43 -9.75
C GLU A 228 26.15 -16.67 -9.03
N GLN A 229 27.02 -17.55 -8.50
CA GLN A 229 26.55 -18.68 -7.67
C GLN A 229 25.81 -18.19 -6.43
N TYR A 230 26.32 -17.13 -5.79
CA TYR A 230 25.66 -16.53 -4.64
C TYR A 230 24.32 -15.88 -4.99
N ARG A 231 24.23 -15.21 -6.16
CA ARG A 231 22.97 -14.66 -6.68
C ARG A 231 21.90 -15.74 -6.87
N LEU A 232 22.28 -16.86 -7.50
CA LEU A 232 21.38 -18.00 -7.69
C LEU A 232 20.96 -18.63 -6.37
N TYR A 233 21.87 -18.73 -5.39
CA TYR A 233 21.57 -19.19 -4.04
C TYR A 233 20.55 -18.29 -3.33
N VAL A 234 20.74 -16.96 -3.35
CA VAL A 234 19.79 -16.00 -2.75
C VAL A 234 18.44 -16.10 -3.44
N GLN A 235 18.41 -16.20 -4.77
CA GLN A 235 17.17 -16.35 -5.54
C GLN A 235 16.42 -17.64 -5.17
N SER A 236 17.11 -18.78 -5.11
CA SER A 236 16.53 -20.06 -4.69
C SER A 236 15.95 -20.00 -3.28
N ARG A 237 16.64 -19.36 -2.33
CA ARG A 237 16.12 -19.15 -0.97
C ARG A 237 14.92 -18.21 -0.92
N GLY A 238 14.91 -17.17 -1.75
CA GLY A 238 13.77 -16.26 -1.86
C GLY A 238 12.52 -16.94 -2.39
N ILE A 239 12.68 -17.82 -3.39
CA ILE A 239 11.59 -18.67 -3.90
C ILE A 239 11.07 -19.58 -2.79
N ALA A 240 11.95 -20.35 -2.14
CA ALA A 240 11.54 -21.27 -1.07
C ALA A 240 10.84 -20.55 0.11
N ALA A 241 11.32 -19.37 0.49
CA ALA A 241 10.68 -18.56 1.53
C ALA A 241 9.30 -18.05 1.09
N THR A 242 9.14 -17.64 -0.16
CA THR A 242 7.85 -17.23 -0.73
C THR A 242 6.85 -18.39 -0.78
N GLU A 243 7.28 -19.57 -1.20
CA GLU A 243 6.45 -20.78 -1.21
C GLU A 243 6.01 -21.18 0.19
N LEU A 244 6.93 -21.16 1.17
CA LEU A 244 6.62 -21.40 2.57
C LEU A 244 5.57 -20.40 3.09
N ALA A 245 5.73 -19.12 2.76
CA ALA A 245 4.78 -18.08 3.15
C ALA A 245 3.37 -18.37 2.58
N GLY A 246 3.27 -18.71 1.30
CA GLY A 246 1.98 -19.05 0.68
C GLY A 246 1.35 -20.30 1.28
N LYS A 247 2.15 -21.32 1.59
CA LYS A 247 1.67 -22.53 2.29
C LYS A 247 1.08 -22.18 3.66
N ILE A 248 1.79 -21.38 4.46
CA ILE A 248 1.30 -20.91 5.76
C ILE A 248 -0.04 -20.16 5.60
N VAL A 249 -0.13 -19.26 4.63
CA VAL A 249 -1.35 -18.49 4.39
C VAL A 249 -2.51 -19.39 3.98
N GLN A 250 -2.28 -20.37 3.10
CA GLN A 250 -3.32 -21.31 2.68
C GLN A 250 -3.80 -22.21 3.81
N GLU A 251 -2.89 -22.71 4.66
CA GLU A 251 -3.23 -23.51 5.84
C GLU A 251 -4.12 -22.72 6.82
N VAL A 252 -3.79 -21.46 7.08
CA VAL A 252 -4.49 -20.63 8.08
C VAL A 252 -5.75 -19.99 7.51
N PHE A 253 -5.75 -19.61 6.23
CA PHE A 253 -6.85 -18.91 5.56
C PHE A 253 -7.19 -19.55 4.19
N PRO A 254 -7.70 -20.78 4.19
CA PRO A 254 -7.93 -21.56 2.96
C PRO A 254 -9.02 -21.00 2.04
N ARG A 255 -9.85 -20.06 2.54
CA ARG A 255 -10.94 -19.43 1.77
C ARG A 255 -10.46 -18.35 0.79
N LEU A 256 -9.21 -17.90 0.89
CA LEU A 256 -8.63 -16.95 -0.06
C LEU A 256 -8.55 -17.57 -1.46
N LYS A 257 -8.71 -16.76 -2.49
CA LYS A 257 -8.44 -17.16 -3.89
C LYS A 257 -6.95 -17.26 -4.17
N GLY A 258 -6.15 -16.50 -3.45
CA GLY A 258 -4.70 -16.48 -3.58
C GLY A 258 -4.07 -15.40 -2.72
N VAL A 259 -2.75 -15.35 -2.76
CA VAL A 259 -1.92 -14.42 -2.00
C VAL A 259 -0.86 -13.81 -2.92
N TYR A 260 -0.57 -12.52 -2.73
CA TYR A 260 0.61 -11.88 -3.30
C TYR A 260 1.68 -11.78 -2.23
N ILE A 261 2.92 -12.12 -2.56
CA ILE A 261 4.07 -12.05 -1.64
C ILE A 261 5.22 -11.37 -2.38
N GLY A 262 5.63 -10.19 -1.93
CA GLY A 262 6.65 -9.39 -2.63
C GLY A 262 6.31 -9.07 -4.10
N GLY A 263 5.02 -9.08 -4.45
CA GLY A 263 4.56 -8.88 -5.83
C GLY A 263 4.32 -10.17 -6.65
N HIS A 264 4.71 -11.35 -6.15
CA HIS A 264 4.46 -12.63 -6.80
C HIS A 264 3.10 -13.21 -6.40
N TYR A 265 2.30 -13.67 -7.35
CA TYR A 265 0.98 -14.25 -7.08
C TYR A 265 1.04 -15.77 -6.92
N GLY A 266 0.56 -16.25 -5.77
CA GLY A 266 0.28 -17.66 -5.50
C GLY A 266 -1.22 -17.92 -5.58
N ASN A 267 -1.66 -18.68 -6.57
CA ASN A 267 -3.06 -19.04 -6.76
C ASN A 267 -3.42 -20.24 -5.87
N PHE A 268 -4.52 -20.13 -5.10
CA PHE A 268 -4.96 -21.22 -4.22
C PHE A 268 -5.97 -22.10 -4.96
N THR A 269 -5.69 -23.40 -4.98
CA THR A 269 -6.57 -24.42 -5.53
C THR A 269 -6.67 -25.61 -4.57
N THR A 270 -7.53 -26.56 -4.90
CA THR A 270 -7.65 -27.84 -4.20
C THR A 270 -7.16 -28.94 -5.13
N GLY A 271 -6.24 -29.77 -4.63
CA GLY A 271 -5.72 -30.95 -5.31
C GLY A 271 -6.76 -32.05 -5.47
N ALA A 272 -6.40 -33.09 -6.23
CA ALA A 272 -7.27 -34.24 -6.49
C ALA A 272 -7.59 -35.06 -5.23
N ASP A 273 -6.73 -34.98 -4.22
CA ASP A 273 -6.82 -35.57 -2.89
C ASP A 273 -7.58 -34.70 -1.88
N GLY A 274 -7.99 -33.48 -2.28
CA GLY A 274 -8.63 -32.52 -1.39
C GLY A 274 -7.64 -31.64 -0.62
N GLU A 275 -6.33 -31.79 -0.83
CA GLU A 275 -5.33 -30.95 -0.17
C GLU A 275 -5.26 -29.55 -0.79
N GLY A 276 -4.88 -28.55 0.01
CA GLY A 276 -4.63 -27.20 -0.51
C GLY A 276 -3.35 -27.15 -1.34
N VAL A 277 -3.44 -26.61 -2.56
CA VAL A 277 -2.29 -26.40 -3.44
C VAL A 277 -2.10 -24.90 -3.70
N VAL A 278 -0.85 -24.44 -3.64
CA VAL A 278 -0.47 -23.08 -4.06
C VAL A 278 0.33 -23.19 -5.37
N THR A 279 -0.18 -22.57 -6.43
CA THR A 279 0.52 -22.51 -7.73
C THR A 279 1.12 -21.13 -7.95
N TRP A 280 2.42 -21.09 -8.21
CA TRP A 280 3.21 -19.88 -8.49
C TRP A 280 3.57 -19.81 -9.98
N GLU A 281 4.05 -18.66 -10.43
CA GLU A 281 4.51 -18.46 -11.82
C GLU A 281 5.69 -19.37 -12.22
N TRP A 282 6.41 -19.92 -11.23
CA TRP A 282 7.54 -20.81 -11.41
C TRP A 282 7.26 -22.29 -11.05
N THR A 283 6.08 -22.62 -10.55
CA THR A 283 5.71 -24.02 -10.27
C THR A 283 5.86 -24.86 -11.55
N GLY A 284 6.57 -26.00 -11.48
CA GLY A 284 6.85 -26.84 -12.64
C GLY A 284 8.02 -26.39 -13.53
N ARG A 285 8.75 -25.32 -13.18
CA ARG A 285 9.90 -24.83 -13.97
C ARG A 285 11.27 -25.17 -13.39
N PHE A 286 11.32 -25.58 -12.13
CA PHE A 286 12.54 -25.90 -11.39
C PHE A 286 12.57 -27.36 -10.91
N ASP A 287 11.67 -28.20 -11.44
CA ASP A 287 11.52 -29.61 -11.08
C ASP A 287 12.43 -30.56 -11.90
N ASP A 288 13.39 -30.00 -12.66
CA ASP A 288 14.40 -30.72 -13.46
C ASP A 288 15.84 -30.43 -12.99
#